data_AF-A0A840FZ24-F1
#
_entry.id   AF-A0A840FZ24-F1
#
_cell.length_a   1.000
_cell.length_b   1.000
_cell.length_c   1.000
_cell.angle_alpha   90.00
_cell.angle_beta   90.00
_cell.angle_gamma   90.00
#
_symmetry.space_group_name_H-M   'P 1'
#
loop_
_entity.id
_entity.type
_entity.pdbx_description
1 polymer ?
#
loop_
_entity_poly.entity_id
_entity_poly.type
_entity_poly.pdbx_seq_one_letter_code
_entity_poly.pdbx_strand_id
1 'polypeptide(L)'
;MTDEERVKKAREAAEQILGKPFAAAMSDATEKIRRNLMVVSCLVIAIVMLDVRVSQTNTLLGISFDGLTADTLKKGLLAVNTYMLIHFLWCMFDELQEWRLRVTGTRSAYITGGTFGGEDADYPSEPRQSTLHNWWLRAATRFPRTEEAITRLDGSLERLLETEEVKRNSGQIQPVSNAGVLLQQIKSDMSTLLTELNQTKAVIASPRVSISLERFDKAYELFLRSQNLRWLVVEAGFPMLLGGASWWLLIRDLYCAP
;
A
#
# COMPACT_ATOMS: atom_id res chain seq x y z
N MET A 1 -3.03 -30.46 12.28
CA MET A 1 -2.11 -29.37 11.91
C MET A 1 -1.27 -29.08 13.13
N THR A 2 0.01 -29.39 13.08
CA THR A 2 0.92 -29.22 14.22
C THR A 2 1.31 -27.75 14.39
N ASP A 3 1.74 -27.35 15.57
CA ASP A 3 2.18 -25.96 15.81
C ASP A 3 3.39 -25.57 14.94
N GLU A 4 4.24 -26.53 14.58
CA GLU A 4 5.33 -26.32 13.61
C GLU A 4 4.83 -26.00 12.20
N GLU A 5 3.77 -26.69 11.72
CA GLU A 5 3.15 -26.38 10.43
C GLU A 5 2.51 -24.98 10.43
N ARG A 6 1.96 -24.56 11.57
CA ARG A 6 1.40 -23.21 11.76
C ARG A 6 2.48 -22.14 11.70
N VAL A 7 3.59 -22.34 12.41
CA VAL A 7 4.71 -21.39 12.43
C VAL A 7 5.38 -21.31 11.06
N LYS A 8 5.57 -22.44 10.37
CA LYS A 8 6.13 -22.46 9.01
C LYS A 8 5.23 -21.75 8.00
N LYS A 9 3.92 -22.01 8.04
CA LYS A 9 2.94 -21.34 7.15
C LYS A 9 2.81 -19.85 7.46
N ALA A 10 2.89 -19.45 8.73
CA ALA A 10 2.91 -18.05 9.14
C ALA A 10 4.18 -17.33 8.66
N ARG A 11 5.33 -18.01 8.70
CA ARG A 11 6.60 -17.49 8.19
C ARG A 11 6.61 -17.36 6.67
N GLU A 12 6.12 -18.37 5.95
CA GLU A 12 5.99 -18.33 4.48
C GLU A 12 4.99 -17.24 4.03
N ALA A 13 3.91 -17.03 4.78
CA ALA A 13 2.97 -15.93 4.56
C ALA A 13 3.62 -14.57 4.84
N ALA A 14 4.36 -14.43 5.95
CA ALA A 14 5.08 -13.20 6.26
C ALA A 14 6.17 -12.88 5.23
N GLU A 15 6.92 -13.88 4.75
CA GLU A 15 7.91 -13.73 3.68
C GLU A 15 7.24 -13.35 2.35
N GLN A 16 6.04 -13.88 2.03
CA GLN A 16 5.26 -13.43 0.88
C GLN A 16 4.71 -12.01 1.02
N ILE A 17 4.33 -11.58 2.23
CA ILE A 17 3.74 -10.26 2.49
C ILE A 17 4.83 -9.18 2.50
N LEU A 18 5.94 -9.44 3.18
CA LEU A 18 7.08 -8.52 3.28
C LEU A 18 7.92 -8.48 1.99
N GLY A 19 7.92 -9.57 1.23
CA GLY A 19 8.66 -9.71 -0.02
C GLY A 19 7.89 -9.26 -1.26
N LYS A 20 6.58 -8.99 -1.16
CA LYS A 20 5.80 -8.45 -2.28
C LYS A 20 5.81 -6.93 -2.21
N PRO A 21 6.63 -6.27 -3.03
CA PRO A 21 6.51 -4.85 -3.19
C PRO A 21 5.10 -4.48 -3.64
N PHE A 22 4.59 -3.40 -3.05
CA PHE A 22 3.31 -2.86 -3.44
C PHE A 22 3.41 -2.33 -4.87
N ALA A 23 2.84 -3.06 -5.82
CA ALA A 23 2.66 -2.57 -7.17
C ALA A 23 1.65 -1.42 -7.10
N ALA A 24 2.04 -0.23 -7.55
CA ALA A 24 1.10 0.84 -7.84
C ALA A 24 0.25 0.45 -9.07
N ALA A 25 -0.54 -0.62 -8.92
CA ALA A 25 -1.46 -1.07 -9.94
C ALA A 25 -2.54 -0.01 -10.08
N MET A 26 -2.69 0.48 -11.31
CA MET A 26 -3.81 1.31 -11.70
C MET A 26 -5.12 0.62 -11.34
N SER A 27 -6.16 1.40 -11.02
CA SER A 27 -7.50 0.85 -10.91
C SER A 27 -7.92 0.17 -12.22
N ASP A 28 -8.76 -0.86 -12.13
CA ASP A 28 -9.29 -1.57 -13.31
C ASP A 28 -9.99 -0.61 -14.30
N ALA A 29 -10.59 0.46 -13.79
CA ALA A 29 -11.21 1.51 -14.59
C ALA A 29 -10.16 2.30 -15.38
N THR A 30 -9.12 2.80 -14.70
CA THR A 30 -8.00 3.51 -15.34
C THR A 30 -7.31 2.63 -16.39
N GLU A 31 -7.15 1.34 -16.10
CA GLU A 31 -6.52 0.41 -17.05
C GLU A 31 -7.37 0.23 -18.32
N LYS A 32 -8.70 0.15 -18.19
CA LYS A 32 -9.61 0.10 -19.35
C LYS A 32 -9.49 1.36 -20.20
N ILE A 33 -9.48 2.54 -19.56
CA ILE A 33 -9.33 3.83 -20.26
C ILE A 33 -7.98 3.90 -20.97
N ARG A 34 -6.90 3.49 -20.30
CA ARG A 34 -5.54 3.41 -20.88
C ARG A 34 -5.51 2.57 -22.15
N ARG A 35 -6.02 1.33 -22.10
CA ARG A 35 -6.05 0.44 -23.26
C ARG A 35 -6.88 1.01 -24.39
N ASN A 36 -8.04 1.58 -24.09
CA ASN A 36 -8.91 2.17 -25.10
C ASN A 36 -8.25 3.39 -25.75
N LEU A 37 -7.60 4.27 -24.98
CA LEU A 37 -6.83 5.40 -25.50
C LEU A 37 -5.72 4.91 -26.43
N MET A 38 -4.98 3.87 -26.02
CA MET A 38 -3.91 3.30 -26.83
C MET A 38 -4.43 2.72 -28.15
N VAL A 39 -5.51 1.93 -28.11
CA VAL A 39 -6.11 1.33 -29.30
C VAL A 39 -6.62 2.41 -30.25
N VAL A 40 -7.38 3.38 -29.75
CA VAL A 40 -7.90 4.50 -30.56
C VAL A 40 -6.75 5.31 -31.16
N SER A 41 -5.71 5.60 -30.37
CA SER A 41 -4.55 6.35 -30.86
C SER A 41 -3.78 5.60 -31.95
N CYS A 42 -3.55 4.29 -31.78
CA CYS A 42 -2.93 3.46 -32.81
C CYS A 42 -3.77 3.41 -34.09
N LEU A 43 -5.09 3.26 -33.98
CA LEU A 43 -6.00 3.28 -35.12
C LEU A 43 -5.96 4.62 -35.85
N VAL A 44 -5.98 5.72 -35.11
CA VAL A 44 -5.86 7.07 -35.67
C VAL A 44 -4.54 7.24 -36.42
N ILE A 45 -3.42 6.86 -35.80
CA ILE A 45 -2.09 6.95 -36.44
C ILE A 45 -2.07 6.12 -37.72
N ALA A 46 -2.59 4.89 -37.70
CA ALA A 46 -2.64 4.04 -38.88
C ALA A 46 -3.52 4.65 -39.99
N ILE A 47 -4.69 5.20 -39.66
CA ILE A 47 -5.59 5.85 -40.62
C ILE A 47 -4.91 7.04 -41.31
N VAL A 48 -4.24 7.90 -40.53
CA VAL A 48 -3.55 9.09 -41.06
C VAL A 48 -2.30 8.71 -41.85
N MET A 49 -1.49 7.76 -41.36
CA MET A 49 -0.23 7.38 -42.03
C MET A 49 -0.44 6.56 -43.30
N LEU A 50 -1.51 5.75 -43.37
CA LEU A 50 -1.80 4.90 -44.53
C LEU A 50 -2.71 5.58 -45.56
N ASP A 51 -3.08 6.85 -45.34
CA ASP A 51 -4.05 7.60 -46.16
C ASP A 51 -5.33 6.77 -46.42
N VAL A 52 -5.93 6.24 -45.35
CA VAL A 52 -7.12 5.39 -45.49
C VAL A 52 -8.29 6.21 -46.00
N ARG A 53 -8.70 5.97 -47.25
CA ARG A 53 -9.84 6.61 -47.90
C ARG A 53 -11.11 5.79 -47.71
N VAL A 54 -12.20 6.46 -47.33
CA VAL A 54 -13.53 5.85 -47.27
C VAL A 54 -14.10 5.80 -48.69
N SER A 55 -14.36 4.60 -49.20
CA SER A 55 -15.10 4.43 -50.47
C SER A 55 -16.57 4.78 -50.24
N GLN A 56 -17.17 5.50 -51.18
CA GLN A 56 -18.58 5.91 -51.11
C GLN A 56 -19.56 4.73 -51.19
N THR A 57 -19.09 3.54 -51.56
CA THR A 57 -19.89 2.31 -51.62
C THR A 57 -19.78 1.44 -50.37
N ASN A 58 -19.08 1.89 -49.33
CA ASN A 58 -18.82 1.08 -48.14
C ASN A 58 -20.08 0.90 -47.29
N THR A 59 -20.62 -0.31 -47.31
CA THR A 59 -21.60 -0.80 -46.33
C THR A 59 -20.85 -1.34 -45.11
N LEU A 60 -20.89 -0.61 -44.00
CA LEU A 60 -20.40 -1.13 -42.72
C LEU A 60 -21.57 -1.84 -42.03
N LEU A 61 -21.45 -3.16 -41.82
CA LEU A 61 -22.50 -3.99 -41.22
C LEU A 61 -23.85 -3.95 -41.98
N GLY A 62 -23.80 -3.77 -43.31
CA GLY A 62 -25.01 -3.72 -44.15
C GLY A 62 -25.75 -2.38 -44.13
N ILE A 63 -25.24 -1.38 -43.39
CA ILE A 63 -25.77 -0.02 -43.39
C ILE A 63 -24.91 0.82 -44.34
N SER A 64 -25.53 1.38 -45.37
CA SER A 64 -24.91 2.39 -46.24
C SER A 64 -24.96 3.74 -45.52
N PHE A 65 -23.80 4.30 -45.21
CA PHE A 65 -23.70 5.62 -44.60
C PHE A 65 -23.63 6.68 -45.69
N ASP A 66 -24.75 7.32 -45.99
CA ASP A 66 -24.78 8.46 -46.90
C ASP A 66 -24.20 9.70 -46.19
N GLY A 67 -23.23 10.37 -46.81
CA GLY A 67 -22.54 11.55 -46.24
C GLY A 67 -21.38 11.28 -45.28
N LEU A 68 -20.92 10.03 -45.11
CA LEU A 68 -19.70 9.73 -44.34
C LEU A 68 -18.44 10.04 -45.17
N THR A 69 -17.97 11.28 -45.10
CA THR A 69 -16.71 11.69 -45.72
C THR A 69 -15.51 11.32 -44.84
N ALA A 70 -14.33 11.23 -45.44
CA ALA A 70 -13.09 11.05 -44.68
C ALA A 70 -12.90 12.15 -43.62
N ASP A 71 -13.33 13.38 -43.92
CA ASP A 71 -13.24 14.51 -43.00
C ASP A 71 -14.18 14.37 -41.79
N THR A 72 -15.42 13.91 -42.00
CA THR A 72 -16.35 13.71 -40.87
C THR A 72 -15.87 12.57 -39.98
N LEU A 73 -15.31 11.51 -40.56
CA LEU A 73 -14.66 10.43 -39.81
C LEU A 73 -13.46 10.94 -39.00
N LYS A 74 -12.54 11.70 -39.61
CA LYS A 74 -11.38 12.29 -38.94
C LYS A 74 -11.78 13.24 -37.80
N LYS A 75 -12.79 14.08 -37.99
CA LYS A 75 -13.34 14.97 -36.95
C LYS A 75 -13.95 14.17 -35.79
N GLY A 76 -14.69 13.10 -36.08
CA GLY A 76 -15.24 12.20 -35.06
C GLY A 76 -14.13 11.52 -34.25
N LEU A 77 -13.11 10.99 -34.92
CA LEU A 77 -11.94 10.39 -34.27
C LEU A 77 -11.18 11.41 -33.41
N LEU A 78 -11.04 12.66 -33.88
CA LEU A 78 -10.43 13.74 -33.10
C LEU A 78 -11.20 14.03 -31.81
N ALA A 79 -12.53 14.11 -31.87
CA ALA A 79 -13.37 14.32 -30.70
C ALA A 79 -13.26 13.17 -29.68
N VAL A 80 -13.35 11.92 -30.15
CA VAL A 80 -13.22 10.73 -29.30
C VAL A 80 -11.83 10.66 -28.67
N ASN A 81 -10.77 10.86 -29.46
CA ASN A 81 -9.39 10.80 -28.96
C ASN A 81 -9.11 11.92 -27.95
N THR A 82 -9.61 13.13 -28.19
CA THR A 82 -9.49 14.27 -27.25
C THR A 82 -10.16 13.95 -25.92
N TYR A 83 -11.40 13.44 -25.96
CA TYR A 83 -12.11 13.02 -24.75
C TYR A 83 -11.33 11.95 -23.97
N MET A 84 -10.86 10.91 -24.67
CA MET A 84 -10.11 9.81 -24.05
C MET A 84 -8.79 10.29 -23.44
N LEU A 85 -8.09 11.22 -24.10
CA LEU A 85 -6.84 11.78 -23.60
C LEU A 85 -7.08 12.61 -22.33
N ILE A 86 -8.08 13.50 -22.33
CA ILE A 86 -8.43 14.30 -21.15
C ILE A 86 -8.86 13.40 -20.00
N HIS A 87 -9.72 12.42 -20.25
CA HIS A 87 -10.20 11.49 -19.23
C HIS A 87 -9.04 10.66 -18.65
N PHE A 88 -8.13 10.19 -19.50
CA PHE A 88 -6.94 9.48 -19.03
C PHE A 88 -6.04 10.39 -18.18
N LEU A 89 -5.78 11.62 -18.60
CA LEU A 89 -4.99 12.59 -17.82
C LEU A 89 -5.61 12.87 -16.44
N TRP A 90 -6.93 12.95 -16.38
CA TRP A 90 -7.66 13.10 -15.11
C TRP A 90 -7.45 11.87 -14.21
N CYS A 91 -7.67 10.66 -14.72
CA CYS A 91 -7.45 9.43 -13.95
C CYS A 91 -5.98 9.29 -13.50
N MET A 92 -5.03 9.71 -14.34
CA MET A 92 -3.61 9.72 -14.00
C MET A 92 -3.30 10.69 -12.86
N PHE A 93 -3.94 11.85 -12.85
CA PHE A 93 -3.79 12.81 -11.77
C PHE A 93 -4.31 12.25 -10.44
N ASP A 94 -5.47 11.60 -10.45
CA ASP A 94 -6.04 10.95 -9.27
C ASP A 94 -5.13 9.86 -8.72
N GLU A 95 -4.64 8.96 -9.58
CA GLU A 95 -3.70 7.89 -9.19
C GLU A 95 -2.36 8.47 -8.70
N LEU A 96 -1.91 9.61 -9.23
CA LEU A 96 -0.70 10.29 -8.75
C LEU A 96 -0.90 10.93 -7.37
N GLN A 97 -2.07 11.51 -7.09
CA GLN A 97 -2.39 12.00 -5.74
C GLN A 97 -2.52 10.84 -4.76
N GLU A 98 -3.16 9.75 -5.15
CA GLU A 98 -3.23 8.52 -4.36
C GLU A 98 -1.83 7.97 -4.07
N TRP A 99 -0.95 7.93 -5.08
CA TRP A 99 0.45 7.56 -4.91
C TRP A 99 1.17 8.49 -3.92
N ARG A 100 1.03 9.80 -4.03
CA ARG A 100 1.63 10.77 -3.09
C ARG A 100 1.14 10.55 -1.64
N LEU A 101 -0.16 10.33 -1.46
CA LEU A 101 -0.73 10.03 -0.15
C LEU A 101 -0.19 8.71 0.43
N ARG A 102 0.05 7.70 -0.41
CA ARG A 102 0.62 6.42 0.02
C ARG A 102 2.11 6.47 0.32
N VAL A 103 2.89 7.29 -0.39
CA VAL A 103 4.30 7.54 -0.05
C VAL A 103 4.42 8.10 1.38
N THR A 104 3.40 8.82 1.83
CA THR A 104 3.33 9.30 3.22
C THR A 104 2.77 8.28 4.22
N GLY A 105 2.35 7.08 3.80
CA GLY A 105 1.73 6.07 4.66
C GLY A 105 2.70 5.13 5.37
N THR A 106 2.36 4.70 6.59
CA THR A 106 3.04 3.57 7.26
C THR A 106 2.58 2.26 6.60
N ARG A 107 3.54 1.35 6.36
CA ARG A 107 3.42 0.13 5.55
C ARG A 107 2.15 -0.68 5.89
N SER A 108 1.33 -1.02 4.88
CA SER A 108 0.22 -1.99 5.01
C SER A 108 0.76 -3.41 5.18
N ALA A 109 0.32 -4.12 6.22
CA ALA A 109 0.48 -5.57 6.31
C ALA A 109 -0.87 -6.23 5.98
N TYR A 110 -0.90 -7.12 4.99
CA TYR A 110 -2.12 -7.81 4.56
C TYR A 110 -2.64 -8.76 5.65
N ILE A 111 -3.97 -8.75 5.87
CA ILE A 111 -4.68 -9.81 6.59
C ILE A 111 -4.88 -10.98 5.63
N THR A 112 -4.23 -12.11 5.87
CA THR A 112 -4.65 -13.40 5.30
C THR A 112 -4.83 -14.41 6.42
N GLY A 113 -6.04 -14.44 6.98
CA GLY A 113 -6.58 -15.56 7.75
C GLY A 113 -5.97 -15.77 9.15
N GLY A 114 -6.69 -15.30 10.17
CA GLY A 114 -6.45 -15.65 11.57
C GLY A 114 -5.88 -14.49 12.38
N THR A 115 -6.74 -13.86 13.15
CA THR A 115 -6.46 -12.79 14.10
C THR A 115 -5.44 -13.24 15.15
N PHE A 116 -4.16 -12.97 14.92
CA PHE A 116 -3.15 -12.81 15.97
C PHE A 116 -2.44 -11.49 15.67
N GLY A 117 -2.87 -10.45 16.37
CA GLY A 117 -2.50 -9.06 16.12
C GLY A 117 -1.03 -8.81 16.40
N GLY A 118 -0.30 -8.36 15.37
CA GLY A 118 0.95 -7.63 15.55
C GLY A 118 0.62 -6.17 15.86
N GLU A 119 1.20 -5.61 16.91
CA GLU A 119 0.86 -4.29 17.46
C GLU A 119 1.15 -3.11 16.51
N ASP A 120 1.91 -3.32 15.44
CA ASP A 120 2.44 -2.27 14.55
C ASP A 120 1.81 -2.18 13.14
N ALA A 121 0.81 -3.00 12.82
CA ALA A 121 0.22 -3.03 11.47
C ALA A 121 -1.11 -2.26 11.35
N ASP A 122 -1.22 -1.46 10.30
CA ASP A 122 -2.49 -0.83 9.91
C ASP A 122 -3.33 -1.83 9.10
N TYR A 123 -4.53 -2.14 9.60
CA TYR A 123 -5.45 -3.11 9.01
C TYR A 123 -6.70 -2.43 8.43
N PRO A 124 -6.62 -1.74 7.28
CA PRO A 124 -7.81 -1.35 6.55
C PRO A 124 -8.38 -2.54 5.76
N SER A 125 -9.70 -2.59 5.59
CA SER A 125 -10.38 -3.60 4.76
C SER A 125 -9.98 -3.53 3.29
N GLU A 126 -9.41 -2.40 2.85
CA GLU A 126 -8.85 -2.21 1.52
C GLU A 126 -7.36 -1.82 1.60
N PRO A 127 -6.47 -2.49 0.83
CA PRO A 127 -5.03 -2.18 0.79
C PRO A 127 -4.71 -0.74 0.37
N ARG A 128 -5.64 -0.11 -0.35
CA ARG A 128 -5.54 1.27 -0.84
C ARG A 128 -5.62 2.31 0.28
N GLN A 129 -6.15 1.94 1.45
CA GLN A 129 -6.47 2.86 2.56
C GLN A 129 -5.43 2.89 3.69
N SER A 130 -4.28 2.23 3.54
CA SER A 130 -3.18 2.36 4.52
C SER A 130 -2.51 3.71 4.35
N THR A 131 -2.78 4.61 5.29
CA THR A 131 -2.23 5.97 5.29
C THR A 131 -1.71 6.30 6.69
N LEU A 132 -0.72 7.19 6.79
CA LEU A 132 -0.19 7.65 8.08
C LEU A 132 -1.29 8.32 8.91
N HIS A 133 -2.28 8.92 8.25
CA HIS A 133 -3.45 9.45 8.92
C HIS A 133 -4.24 8.35 9.65
N ASN A 134 -4.52 7.23 8.99
CA ASN A 134 -5.25 6.11 9.59
C ASN A 134 -4.44 5.41 10.67
N TRP A 135 -3.13 5.24 10.45
CA TRP A 135 -2.23 4.74 11.49
C TRP A 135 -2.18 5.67 12.70
N TRP A 136 -2.01 6.99 12.51
CA TRP A 136 -1.94 7.96 13.59
C TRP A 136 -3.25 8.02 14.37
N LEU A 137 -4.40 8.00 13.69
CA LEU A 137 -5.72 7.97 14.34
C LEU A 137 -5.86 6.73 15.24
N ARG A 138 -5.36 5.57 14.80
CA ARG A 138 -5.39 4.32 15.57
C ARG A 138 -4.35 4.30 16.70
N ALA A 139 -3.13 4.76 16.44
CA ALA A 139 -2.06 4.85 17.44
C ALA A 139 -2.42 5.86 18.55
N ALA A 140 -3.00 7.01 18.19
CA ALA A 140 -3.42 8.06 19.13
C ALA A 140 -4.42 7.55 20.18
N THR A 141 -5.31 6.63 19.82
CA THR A 141 -6.29 6.04 20.77
C THR A 141 -5.68 5.04 21.76
N ARG A 142 -4.43 4.61 21.57
CA ARG A 142 -3.76 3.62 22.43
C ARG A 142 -2.92 4.23 23.54
N PHE A 143 -2.43 5.46 23.39
CA PHE A 143 -1.64 6.14 24.42
C PHE A 143 -2.29 6.19 25.81
N PRO A 144 -3.62 6.40 25.95
CA PRO A 144 -4.27 6.38 27.26
C PRO A 144 -4.20 5.01 27.96
N ARG A 145 -4.15 3.89 27.21
CA ARG A 145 -4.14 2.53 27.80
C ARG A 145 -2.79 2.13 28.36
N THR A 146 -1.69 2.59 27.75
CA THR A 146 -0.34 2.32 28.27
C THR A 146 -0.11 3.11 29.56
N GLU A 147 -0.61 4.35 29.60
CA GLU A 147 -0.62 5.18 30.80
C GLU A 147 -1.43 4.50 31.92
N GLU A 148 -2.65 4.01 31.64
CA GLU A 148 -3.44 3.25 32.61
C GLU A 148 -2.73 1.97 33.11
N ALA A 149 -2.01 1.25 32.25
CA ALA A 149 -1.27 0.05 32.64
C ALA A 149 -0.10 0.39 33.56
N ILE A 150 0.62 1.48 33.28
CA ILE A 150 1.70 2.00 34.12
C ILE A 150 1.13 2.44 35.48
N THR A 151 0.03 3.21 35.49
CA THR A 151 -0.62 3.69 36.72
C THR A 151 -1.19 2.54 37.57
N ARG A 152 -1.68 1.46 36.94
CA ARG A 152 -2.09 0.25 37.68
C ARG A 152 -0.91 -0.48 38.30
N LEU A 153 0.21 -0.55 37.59
CA LEU A 153 1.43 -1.20 38.07
C LEU A 153 2.02 -0.41 39.24
N ASP A 154 2.02 0.92 39.14
CA ASP A 154 2.45 1.84 40.20
C ASP A 154 1.53 1.74 41.43
N GLY A 155 0.22 1.76 41.23
CA GLY A 155 -0.76 1.59 42.32
C GLY A 155 -0.74 0.20 42.97
N SER A 156 -0.39 -0.85 42.23
CA SER A 156 -0.15 -2.19 42.79
C SER A 156 1.12 -2.22 43.65
N LEU A 157 2.13 -1.44 43.29
CA LEU A 157 3.39 -1.31 44.02
C LEU A 157 3.21 -0.49 45.31
N GLU A 158 2.49 0.63 45.26
CA GLU A 158 2.11 1.43 46.42
C GLU A 158 1.28 0.62 47.44
N ARG A 159 0.27 -0.12 46.98
CA ARG A 159 -0.54 -0.97 47.88
C ARG A 159 0.28 -2.05 48.56
N LEU A 160 1.29 -2.60 47.88
CA LEU A 160 2.21 -3.57 48.49
C LEU A 160 3.09 -2.89 49.56
N LEU A 161 3.58 -1.68 49.31
CA LEU A 161 4.37 -0.90 50.27
C LEU A 161 3.54 -0.50 51.51
N GLU A 162 2.32 0.02 51.32
CA GLU A 162 1.42 0.38 52.43
C GLU A 162 1.03 -0.83 53.28
N THR A 163 0.77 -1.98 52.63
CA THR A 163 0.40 -3.21 53.33
C THR A 163 1.55 -3.73 54.20
N GLU A 164 2.81 -3.52 53.79
CA GLU A 164 3.99 -3.85 54.60
C GLU A 164 4.21 -2.85 55.76
N GLU A 165 4.00 -1.55 55.55
CA GLU A 165 4.13 -0.53 56.60
C GLU A 165 3.07 -0.65 57.72
N VAL A 166 1.81 -0.90 57.37
CA VAL A 166 0.71 -1.07 58.33
C VAL A 166 0.91 -2.33 59.19
N LYS A 167 1.48 -3.40 58.61
CA LYS A 167 1.80 -4.65 59.33
C LYS A 167 2.99 -4.49 60.28
N ARG A 168 4.00 -3.68 59.90
CA ARG A 168 5.15 -3.36 60.76
C ARG A 168 4.75 -2.56 62.00
N ASN A 169 3.75 -1.67 61.87
CA ASN A 169 3.30 -0.80 62.96
C ASN A 169 2.24 -1.44 63.89
N SER A 170 1.53 -2.49 63.44
CA SER A 170 0.43 -3.11 64.20
C SER A 170 0.85 -4.33 65.06
N GLY A 171 2.10 -4.77 64.97
CA GLY A 171 2.64 -5.87 65.80
C GLY A 171 2.00 -7.25 65.55
N GLN A 172 1.10 -7.39 64.56
CA GLN A 172 0.47 -8.66 64.20
C GLN A 172 1.37 -9.46 63.25
N ILE A 173 2.02 -10.48 63.78
CA ILE A 173 2.74 -11.50 63.02
C ILE A 173 1.72 -12.55 62.55
N GLN A 174 1.17 -12.39 61.35
CA GLN A 174 0.56 -13.50 60.60
C GLN A 174 1.57 -14.09 59.61
N PRO A 175 1.42 -15.36 59.20
CA PRO A 175 2.48 -16.08 58.50
C PRO A 175 2.84 -15.37 57.19
N VAL A 176 4.13 -15.12 57.04
CA VAL A 176 4.83 -14.51 55.90
C VAL A 176 4.60 -15.26 54.57
N SER A 177 3.78 -16.31 54.55
CA SER A 177 3.64 -17.24 53.43
C SER A 177 3.01 -16.62 52.19
N ASN A 178 1.93 -15.84 52.30
CA ASN A 178 1.21 -15.36 51.11
C ASN A 178 1.86 -14.13 50.46
N ALA A 179 2.42 -13.21 51.25
CA ALA A 179 3.18 -12.08 50.73
C ALA A 179 4.51 -12.54 50.12
N GLY A 180 5.18 -13.52 50.75
CA GLY A 180 6.37 -14.16 50.18
C GLY A 180 6.10 -14.83 48.84
N VAL A 181 4.98 -15.54 48.69
CA VAL A 181 4.58 -16.17 47.42
C VAL A 181 4.32 -15.13 46.33
N LEU A 182 3.59 -14.05 46.63
CA LEU A 182 3.34 -12.97 45.64
C LEU A 182 4.62 -12.24 45.23
N LEU A 183 5.50 -11.91 46.18
CA LEU A 183 6.80 -11.31 45.88
C LEU A 183 7.69 -12.26 45.06
N GLN A 184 7.63 -13.55 45.36
CA GLN A 184 8.41 -14.55 44.63
C GLN A 184 7.88 -14.76 43.20
N GLN A 185 6.56 -14.62 43.00
CA GLN A 185 5.95 -14.66 41.69
C GLN A 185 6.27 -13.40 40.87
N ILE A 186 6.15 -12.19 41.46
CA ILE A 186 6.56 -10.93 40.81
C ILE A 186 8.05 -10.96 40.44
N LYS A 187 8.90 -11.47 41.34
CA LYS A 187 10.34 -11.63 41.08
C LYS A 187 10.61 -12.62 39.94
N SER A 188 9.87 -13.73 39.89
CA SER A 188 9.95 -14.71 38.81
C SER A 188 9.55 -14.06 37.48
N ASP A 189 8.41 -13.39 37.42
CA ASP A 189 7.89 -12.75 36.21
C ASP A 189 8.82 -11.63 35.71
N MET A 190 9.36 -10.81 36.64
CA MET A 190 10.40 -9.83 36.31
C MET A 190 11.65 -10.50 35.75
N SER A 191 12.10 -11.63 36.32
CA SER A 191 13.30 -12.32 35.84
C SER A 191 13.11 -12.94 34.46
N THR A 192 11.91 -13.46 34.16
CA THR A 192 11.52 -13.96 32.84
C THR A 192 11.51 -12.83 31.83
N LEU A 193 10.83 -11.70 32.13
CA LEU A 193 10.81 -10.51 31.27
C LEU A 193 12.21 -9.96 30.99
N LEU A 194 13.07 -9.90 32.00
CA LEU A 194 14.44 -9.40 31.87
C LEU A 194 15.28 -10.34 31.00
N THR A 195 15.03 -11.65 31.08
CA THR A 195 15.68 -12.65 30.22
C THR A 195 15.20 -12.55 28.77
N GLU A 196 13.90 -12.44 28.53
CA GLU A 196 13.30 -12.28 27.20
C GLU A 196 13.73 -10.96 26.54
N LEU A 197 13.79 -9.87 27.31
CA LEU A 197 14.33 -8.58 26.85
C LEU A 197 15.80 -8.68 26.48
N ASN A 198 16.62 -9.34 27.29
CA ASN A 198 18.04 -9.52 26.99
C ASN A 198 18.28 -10.41 25.78
N GLN A 199 17.48 -11.47 25.60
CA GLN A 199 17.55 -12.32 24.41
C GLN A 199 17.13 -11.56 23.15
N THR A 200 16.04 -10.79 23.23
CA THR A 200 15.56 -9.93 22.13
C THR A 200 16.60 -8.86 21.78
N LYS A 201 17.20 -8.22 22.79
CA LYS A 201 18.30 -7.27 22.63
C LYS A 201 19.51 -7.93 21.97
N ALA A 202 19.88 -9.15 22.33
CA ALA A 202 21.01 -9.88 21.73
C ALA A 202 20.75 -10.24 20.25
N VAL A 203 19.51 -10.60 19.90
CA VAL A 203 19.11 -10.88 18.52
C VAL A 203 19.13 -9.60 17.67
N ILE A 204 18.56 -8.50 18.18
CA ILE A 204 18.53 -7.20 17.50
C ILE A 204 19.94 -6.59 17.38
N ALA A 205 20.76 -6.71 18.43
CA ALA A 205 22.15 -6.22 18.43
C ALA A 205 23.11 -7.13 17.64
N SER A 206 22.64 -8.28 17.11
CA SER A 206 23.50 -9.15 16.33
C SER A 206 23.90 -8.44 15.01
N PRO A 207 25.21 -8.32 14.70
CA PRO A 207 25.66 -7.64 13.48
C PRO A 207 25.08 -8.23 12.19
N ARG A 208 24.68 -9.50 12.23
CA ARG A 208 24.05 -10.22 11.12
C ARG A 208 22.69 -9.63 10.73
N VAL A 209 21.87 -9.24 11.71
CA VAL A 209 20.55 -8.67 11.44
C VAL A 209 20.70 -7.29 10.81
N SER A 210 21.58 -6.43 11.35
CA SER A 210 21.85 -5.11 10.79
C SER A 210 22.37 -5.17 9.36
N ILE A 211 23.34 -6.04 9.07
CA ILE A 211 23.90 -6.20 7.70
C ILE A 211 22.85 -6.76 6.73
N SER A 212 21.99 -7.68 7.19
CA SER A 212 20.93 -8.24 6.34
C SER A 212 19.84 -7.21 6.04
N LEU A 213 19.48 -6.38 7.02
CA LEU A 213 18.56 -5.26 6.84
C LEU A 213 19.13 -4.21 5.87
N GLU A 214 20.40 -3.84 6.01
CA GLU A 214 21.03 -2.88 5.09
C GLU A 214 21.01 -3.38 3.62
N ARG A 215 21.26 -4.68 3.40
CA ARG A 215 21.17 -5.29 2.07
C ARG A 215 19.73 -5.31 1.55
N PHE A 216 18.78 -5.62 2.42
CA PHE A 216 17.37 -5.60 2.09
C PHE A 216 16.91 -4.19 1.71
N ASP A 217 17.26 -3.18 2.51
CA ASP A 217 16.87 -1.79 2.27
C ASP A 217 17.42 -1.26 0.95
N LYS A 218 18.69 -1.54 0.63
CA LYS A 218 19.28 -1.19 -0.68
C LYS A 218 18.56 -1.86 -1.85
N ALA A 219 18.27 -3.16 -1.73
CA ALA A 219 17.54 -3.89 -2.77
C ALA A 219 16.11 -3.37 -2.92
N TYR A 220 15.45 -3.07 -1.80
CA TYR A 220 14.10 -2.53 -1.76
C TYR A 220 14.03 -1.12 -2.35
N GLU A 221 15.02 -0.27 -2.07
CA GLU A 221 15.14 1.06 -2.66
C GLU A 221 15.28 0.99 -4.19
N LEU A 222 16.20 0.17 -4.69
CA LEU A 222 16.38 -0.04 -6.13
C LEU A 222 15.08 -0.55 -6.78
N PHE A 223 14.42 -1.48 -6.11
CA PHE A 223 13.15 -2.01 -6.57
C PHE A 223 12.06 -0.92 -6.64
N LEU A 224 11.92 -0.07 -5.60
CA LEU A 224 10.97 1.03 -5.58
C LEU A 224 11.24 2.04 -6.69
N ARG A 225 12.52 2.39 -6.92
CA ARG A 225 12.93 3.26 -8.03
C ARG A 225 12.53 2.64 -9.38
N SER A 226 12.75 1.33 -9.56
CA SER A 226 12.37 0.64 -10.79
C SER A 226 10.86 0.61 -11.01
N GLN A 227 10.04 0.39 -9.97
CA GLN A 227 8.58 0.40 -10.10
C GLN A 227 8.05 1.79 -10.40
N ASN A 228 8.53 2.81 -9.67
CA ASN A 228 8.14 4.20 -9.92
C ASN A 228 8.51 4.62 -11.35
N LEU A 229 9.69 4.23 -11.82
CA LEU A 229 10.11 4.49 -13.20
C LEU A 229 9.22 3.77 -14.22
N ARG A 230 8.94 2.48 -14.01
CA ARG A 230 8.04 1.70 -14.89
C ARG A 230 6.66 2.35 -14.95
N TRP A 231 6.08 2.67 -13.80
CA TRP A 231 4.75 3.28 -13.72
C TRP A 231 4.74 4.63 -14.46
N LEU A 232 5.72 5.49 -14.20
CA LEU A 232 5.79 6.83 -14.80
C LEU A 232 6.06 6.78 -16.32
N VAL A 233 7.01 5.95 -16.77
CA VAL A 233 7.44 5.91 -18.17
C VAL A 233 6.50 5.04 -19.01
N VAL A 234 6.21 3.82 -18.55
CA VAL A 234 5.51 2.81 -19.35
C VAL A 234 4.01 2.91 -19.18
N GLU A 235 3.52 3.10 -17.95
CA GLU A 235 2.08 3.04 -17.67
C GLU A 235 1.40 4.39 -17.86
N ALA A 236 2.06 5.49 -17.52
CA ALA A 236 1.57 6.86 -17.71
C ALA A 236 2.12 7.50 -19.00
N GLY A 237 3.45 7.56 -19.14
CA GLY A 237 4.14 8.31 -20.18
C GLY A 237 3.81 7.83 -21.59
N PHE A 238 3.91 6.52 -21.83
CA PHE A 238 3.70 5.95 -23.15
C PHE A 238 2.28 6.19 -23.71
N PRO A 239 1.17 5.92 -22.98
CA PRO A 239 -0.17 6.25 -23.46
C PRO A 239 -0.40 7.74 -23.70
N MET A 240 0.15 8.62 -22.85
CA MET A 240 0.05 10.08 -23.05
C MET A 240 0.76 10.52 -24.32
N LEU A 241 1.99 10.04 -24.57
CA LEU A 241 2.74 10.37 -25.77
C LEU A 241 2.04 9.87 -27.03
N LEU A 242 1.52 8.65 -27.00
CA LEU A 242 0.77 8.06 -28.12
C LEU A 242 -0.52 8.84 -28.40
N GLY A 243 -1.29 9.18 -27.36
CA GLY A 243 -2.51 9.99 -27.47
C GLY A 243 -2.25 11.41 -27.94
N GLY A 244 -1.20 12.05 -27.44
CA GLY A 244 -0.77 13.38 -27.89
C GLY A 244 -0.29 13.37 -29.34
N ALA A 245 0.48 12.36 -29.74
CA ALA A 245 0.96 12.20 -31.11
C ALA A 245 -0.20 11.95 -32.10
N SER A 246 -1.15 11.08 -31.75
CA SER A 246 -2.33 10.79 -32.58
C SER A 246 -3.23 12.04 -32.73
N TRP A 247 -3.42 12.79 -31.65
CA TRP A 247 -4.14 14.06 -31.65
C TRP A 247 -3.47 15.12 -32.54
N TRP A 248 -2.16 15.29 -32.39
CA TRP A 248 -1.36 16.22 -33.19
C TRP A 248 -1.43 15.88 -34.69
N LEU A 249 -1.28 14.60 -35.03
CA LEU A 249 -1.35 14.14 -36.41
C LEU A 249 -2.70 14.41 -37.05
N LEU A 250 -3.81 14.18 -36.33
CA LEU A 250 -5.16 14.48 -36.83
C LEU A 250 -5.36 15.97 -37.10
N ILE A 251 -4.88 16.83 -36.20
CA ILE A 251 -5.02 18.28 -36.37
C ILE A 251 -4.20 18.77 -37.57
N ARG A 252 -2.96 18.31 -37.68
CA ARG A 252 -2.12 18.65 -38.83
C ARG A 252 -2.79 18.23 -40.13
N ASP A 253 -3.32 17.02 -40.18
CA ASP A 253 -3.97 16.47 -41.38
C ASP A 253 -5.29 17.18 -41.73
N LEU A 254 -6.09 17.55 -40.74
CA LEU A 254 -7.38 18.24 -40.96
C LEU A 254 -7.24 19.72 -41.33
N TYR A 255 -6.20 20.41 -40.85
CA TYR A 255 -6.12 21.87 -40.93
C TYR A 255 -4.89 22.41 -41.68
N CYS A 256 -3.84 21.60 -41.85
CA CYS A 256 -2.58 22.04 -42.45
C CYS A 256 -2.20 21.28 -43.72
N ALA A 257 -2.85 20.15 -44.03
CA ALA A 257 -2.64 19.47 -45.30
C ALA A 257 -3.45 20.19 -46.41
N PRO A 258 -2.80 20.57 -47.53
CA PRO A 258 -3.48 21.18 -48.68
C PRO A 258 -4.35 20.18 -49.46
#